data_AF-A0A822DWW6-F1
#
_entry.id   AF-A0A822DWW6-F1
#
_cell.length_a   1.000
_cell.length_b   1.000
_cell.length_c   1.000
_cell.angle_alpha   90.00
_cell.angle_beta   90.00
_cell.angle_gamma   90.00
#
_symmetry.space_group_name_H-M   'P 1'
#
loop_
_entity.id
_entity.type
_entity.pdbx_description
1 polymer ?
#
loop_
_entity_poly.entity_id
_entity_poly.type
_entity_poly.pdbx_seq_one_letter_code
_entity_poly.pdbx_strand_id
1 'polypeptide(L)' 'MMLSTGINSHPTSIAIGDFNGDSVVDIAVASYGTKQVGMILGYGNEAFANQTSEGIGFDLRPLAVASGDLN' A
#
# COMPACT_ATOMS: atom_id res chain seq x y z
N MET A 1 4.17 -5.37 -16.43
CA MET A 1 4.98 -5.14 -15.22
C MET A 1 4.39 -5.99 -14.11
N MET A 2 5.19 -6.72 -13.33
CA MET A 2 4.68 -7.44 -12.16
C MET A 2 4.94 -6.58 -10.93
N LEU A 3 3.90 -6.24 -10.18
CA LEU A 3 4.01 -5.52 -8.92
C LEU A 3 4.53 -6.48 -7.85
N SER A 4 5.55 -6.06 -7.10
CA SER A 4 6.17 -6.83 -6.02
C SER A 4 6.04 -6.07 -4.71
N THR A 5 5.71 -6.80 -3.64
CA THR A 5 5.64 -6.24 -2.28
C THR A 5 6.91 -6.52 -1.45
N GLY A 6 7.96 -7.02 -2.11
CA GLY A 6 9.21 -7.41 -1.46
C GLY A 6 9.23 -8.86 -0.97
N ILE A 7 10.43 -9.33 -0.60
CA ILE A 7 10.66 -10.70 -0.10
C ILE A 7 10.18 -10.79 1.35
N ASN A 8 9.52 -11.89 1.72
CA ASN A 8 8.95 -12.14 3.06
C ASN A 8 7.89 -11.09 3.49
N SER A 9 7.17 -10.48 2.54
CA SER A 9 6.18 -9.44 2.84
C SER A 9 4.93 -9.98 3.53
N HIS A 10 4.44 -11.16 3.14
CA HIS A 10 3.19 -11.74 3.66
C HIS A 10 2.05 -10.71 3.71
N PRO A 11 1.58 -10.20 2.55
CA PRO A 11 0.53 -9.20 2.51
C PRO A 11 -0.77 -9.74 3.08
N THR A 12 -1.41 -8.98 3.96
CA THR A 12 -2.62 -9.38 4.69
C THR A 12 -3.86 -8.61 4.27
N SER A 13 -3.70 -7.38 3.75
CA SER A 13 -4.83 -6.53 3.34
C SER A 13 -4.40 -5.51 2.28
N ILE A 14 -5.36 -5.11 1.47
CA ILE A 14 -5.23 -4.04 0.47
C ILE A 14 -6.34 -3.00 0.66
N ALA A 15 -6.06 -1.75 0.30
CA ALA A 15 -7.05 -0.69 0.14
C ALA A 15 -6.75 0.10 -1.15
N ILE A 16 -7.80 0.67 -1.75
CA ILE A 16 -7.74 1.42 -3.00
C ILE A 16 -8.29 2.83 -2.75
N GLY A 17 -7.66 3.83 -3.33
CA GLY A 17 -8.05 5.23 -3.23
C GLY A 17 -6.98 6.17 -3.80
N ASP A 18 -7.31 7.43 -3.97
CA ASP A 18 -6.31 8.49 -4.20
C ASP A 18 -5.67 8.83 -2.85
N PHE A 19 -4.48 8.29 -2.59
CA PHE A 19 -3.82 8.43 -1.29
C PHE A 19 -2.79 9.56 -1.29
N ASN A 20 -2.35 10.04 -2.46
CA ASN A 20 -1.38 11.11 -2.61
C ASN A 20 -1.99 12.46 -3.06
N GLY A 21 -3.27 12.49 -3.42
CA GLY A 21 -4.03 13.69 -3.80
C GLY A 21 -3.87 14.11 -5.27
N ASP A 22 -3.41 13.23 -6.16
CA ASP A 22 -3.17 13.55 -7.57
C ASP A 22 -4.35 13.23 -8.50
N SER A 23 -5.49 12.83 -7.93
CA SER A 23 -6.69 12.38 -8.65
C SER A 23 -6.50 11.08 -9.46
N VAL A 24 -5.46 10.31 -9.15
CA VAL A 24 -5.20 8.98 -9.70
C VAL A 24 -5.40 7.93 -8.60
N VAL A 25 -5.85 6.74 -9.02
CA VAL A 25 -6.06 5.62 -8.09
C VAL A 25 -4.73 4.99 -7.68
N ASP A 26 -4.48 4.93 -6.38
CA ASP A 26 -3.36 4.26 -5.73
C ASP A 26 -3.79 2.96 -5.01
N ILE A 27 -2.81 2.17 -4.59
CA ILE A 27 -3.00 0.95 -3.79
C ILE A 27 -2.15 1.03 -2.51
N ALA A 28 -2.78 0.84 -1.35
CA ALA A 28 -2.10 0.64 -0.07
C ALA A 28 -2.12 -0.84 0.32
N VAL A 29 -0.98 -1.36 0.79
CA VAL A 29 -0.80 -2.78 1.14
C VAL A 29 -0.24 -2.91 2.56
N ALA A 30 -0.94 -3.64 3.42
CA ALA A 30 -0.45 -4.08 4.72
C ALA A 30 0.37 -5.37 4.56
N SER A 31 1.60 -5.37 5.07
CA SER A 31 2.51 -6.51 5.02
C SER A 31 2.89 -6.98 6.43
N TYR A 32 2.38 -8.15 6.82
CA TYR A 32 2.61 -8.72 8.15
C TYR A 32 4.05 -9.15 8.37
N GLY A 33 4.68 -9.71 7.33
CA GLY A 33 6.03 -10.27 7.42
C GLY A 33 7.11 -9.22 7.55
N THR A 34 6.96 -8.10 6.82
CA THR A 34 7.88 -6.95 6.90
C THR A 34 7.48 -5.91 7.95
N LYS A 35 6.29 -6.05 8.57
CA LYS A 35 5.73 -5.08 9.54
C LYS A 35 5.64 -3.65 8.96
N GLN A 36 5.20 -3.55 7.71
CA GLN A 36 5.15 -2.28 6.97
C GLN A 36 3.79 -2.10 6.30
N VAL A 37 3.44 -0.84 6.08
CA VAL A 37 2.43 -0.46 5.09
C VAL A 37 3.17 0.17 3.93
N GLY A 38 2.91 -0.33 2.72
CA GLY A 38 3.48 0.23 1.52
C GLY A 38 2.43 0.73 0.54
N MET A 39 2.80 1.70 -0.28
CA MET A 39 1.96 2.39 -1.24
C MET A 39 2.49 2.16 -2.66
N ILE A 40 1.58 1.88 -3.58
CA ILE A 40 1.83 1.71 -5.00
C ILE A 40 1.05 2.83 -5.68
N LEU A 41 1.77 3.77 -6.30
CA LEU A 41 1.17 4.95 -6.92
C LEU A 41 0.60 4.61 -8.31
N GLY A 42 -0.57 5.13 -8.65
CA GLY A 42 -1.10 5.03 -10.00
C GLY A 42 -0.49 6.08 -10.95
N TYR A 43 -0.53 5.80 -12.26
CA TYR A 43 -0.12 6.75 -13.29
C TYR A 43 -1.27 7.20 -14.22
N GLY A 44 -2.50 6.75 -13.98
CA GLY A 44 -3.70 7.16 -14.74
C GLY A 44 -3.83 6.53 -16.12
N ASN A 45 -2.89 5.67 -16.51
CA ASN A 45 -2.86 4.94 -17.78
C ASN A 45 -2.86 3.41 -17.56
N GLU A 46 -3.55 2.95 -16.52
CA GLU A 46 -3.58 1.56 -16.06
C GLU A 46 -2.22 1.00 -15.61
N ALA A 47 -1.18 1.84 -15.52
CA ALA A 47 0.12 1.50 -14.96
C ALA A 47 0.26 1.98 -13.51
N PHE A 48 1.13 1.28 -12.78
CA PHE A 48 1.44 1.54 -11.38
C PHE A 48 2.95 1.63 -11.17
N ALA A 49 3.38 2.48 -10.24
CA ALA A 49 4.75 2.60 -9.78
C ALA A 49 5.19 1.36 -8.98
N ASN A 50 6.49 1.25 -8.71
CA ASN A 50 6.96 0.30 -7.71
C ASN A 50 6.48 0.72 -6.31
N GLN A 51 6.28 -0.27 -5.44
CA GLN A 51 5.86 -0.01 -4.06
C GLN A 51 6.93 0.77 -3.29
N THR A 52 6.50 1.81 -2.56
CA THR A 52 7.25 2.45 -1.48
C THR A 52 6.73 1.95 -0.13
N SER A 53 7.59 1.71 0.86
CA SER A 53 7.19 1.08 2.13
C SER A 53 7.72 1.86 3.32
N GLU A 54 6.85 2.17 4.28
CA GLU A 54 7.21 2.88 5.51
C GLU A 54 7.03 1.99 6.74
N GLY A 55 8.03 2.03 7.63
CA GLY A 55 8.02 1.27 8.88
C GLY A 55 7.05 1.90 9.88
N ILE A 56 6.07 1.13 10.33
CA ILE A 56 5.04 1.65 11.26
C ILE A 56 5.46 1.58 12.73
N GLY A 57 6.57 0.90 13.07
CA GLY A 57 7.12 0.80 14.43
C GLY A 57 7.41 -0.63 14.90
N PHE A 58 8.20 -0.78 15.97
CA PHE A 58 8.56 -2.09 16.51
C PHE A 58 7.33 -2.77 17.13
N ASP A 59 7.03 -3.98 16.65
CA ASP A 59 5.93 -4.88 17.08
C ASP A 59 4.50 -4.54 16.65
N LEU A 60 4.34 -3.56 15.76
CA LEU A 60 3.07 -3.42 15.06
C LEU A 60 2.98 -4.45 13.92
N ARG A 61 1.83 -5.13 13.86
CA ARG A 61 1.52 -6.16 12.86
C ARG A 61 0.28 -5.71 12.10
N PRO A 62 0.43 -5.13 10.90
CA PRO A 62 -0.70 -4.60 10.17
C PRO A 62 -1.59 -5.77 9.70
N LEU A 63 -2.85 -5.76 10.14
CA LEU A 63 -3.86 -6.78 9.83
C LEU A 63 -4.81 -6.33 8.72
N ALA A 64 -5.15 -5.05 8.70
CA ALA A 64 -6.13 -4.47 7.78
C ALA A 64 -5.71 -3.06 7.37
N VAL A 65 -6.10 -2.66 6.16
CA VAL A 65 -6.11 -1.26 5.71
C VAL A 65 -7.55 -0.93 5.32
N ALA A 66 -8.07 0.19 5.80
CA ALA A 66 -9.37 0.72 5.40
C ALA A 66 -9.16 2.15 4.86
N SER A 67 -9.85 2.49 3.78
CA SER A 67 -9.90 3.84 3.22
C SER A 67 -11.31 4.43 3.40
N GLY A 68 -11.39 5.73 3.63
CA GLY A 68 -12.64 6.47 3.75
C GLY A 68 -12.39 7.96 3.81
N ASP A 69 -13.21 8.72 3.08
CA ASP A 69 -13.31 10.17 3.26
C ASP A 69 -14.22 10.45 4.46
N LEU A 70 -13.72 11.21 5.44
CA LEU A 70 -14.41 11.48 6.72
C LEU A 70 -14.97 12.91 6.77
N ASN A 71 -14.99 13.61 5.64
CA ASN A 71 -15.34 15.02 5.53
C ASN A 71 -16.79 15.25 5.08
#